data_AF-A0A3D2M9A7-F1
#
_entry.id   AF-A0A3D2M9A7-F1
#
_cell.length_a   1.000
_cell.length_b   1.000
_cell.length_c   1.000
_cell.angle_alpha   90.00
_cell.angle_beta   90.00
_cell.angle_gamma   90.00
#
_symmetry.space_group_name_H-M   'P 1'
#
loop_
_entity.id
_entity.type
_entity.pdbx_description
1 polymer ?
#
loop_
_entity_poly.entity_id
_entity_poly.type
_entity_poly.pdbx_seq_one_letter_code
_entity_poly.pdbx_strand_id
1 'polypeptide(L)'
;GESITIGGLAYGNVSPESIKTNIDSHLSPLLVGQDATNVNAAMLRLDKAAKGNTFAKSGLESALLDAQGKRLGLPVSELLGGRVRDSLEVAWTLAS
;
A
#
# COMPACT_ATOMS: atom_id res chain seq x y z
N GLY A 1 -4.89 3.83 -3.17
CA GLY A 1 -3.54 3.25 -3.01
C GLY A 1 -2.99 2.89 -4.36
N GLU A 2 -1.67 2.76 -4.47
CA GLU A 2 -0.96 2.51 -5.72
C GLU A 2 0.24 1.58 -5.47
N SER A 3 0.58 0.76 -6.47
CA SER A 3 1.72 -0.16 -6.44
C SER A 3 2.50 -0.05 -7.75
N ILE A 4 3.71 0.50 -7.71
CA ILE A 4 4.56 0.74 -8.89
C ILE A 4 5.92 0.06 -8.71
N THR A 5 6.46 -0.50 -9.80
CA THR A 5 7.85 -0.99 -9.90
C THR A 5 8.56 -0.31 -11.09
N ILE A 6 9.86 -0.51 -11.24
CA ILE A 6 10.68 0.08 -12.30
C ILE A 6 11.11 -1.01 -13.28
N GLY A 7 10.86 -0.81 -14.58
CA GLY A 7 11.37 -1.68 -15.64
C GLY A 7 10.89 -3.15 -15.56
N GLY A 8 9.63 -3.38 -15.19
CA GLY A 8 9.09 -4.73 -15.04
C GLY A 8 9.73 -5.45 -13.85
N LEU A 9 10.58 -6.44 -14.12
CA LEU A 9 11.32 -7.22 -13.12
C LEU A 9 12.80 -6.78 -12.98
N ALA A 10 13.24 -5.74 -13.69
CA ALA A 10 14.64 -5.34 -13.69
C ALA A 10 15.13 -4.83 -12.32
N TYR A 11 14.24 -4.23 -11.52
CA TYR A 11 14.57 -3.61 -10.23
C TYR A 11 13.98 -4.36 -9.02
N GLY A 12 13.31 -5.49 -9.24
CA GLY A 12 12.66 -6.22 -8.16
C GLY A 12 12.05 -7.54 -8.62
N ASN A 13 11.57 -8.31 -7.65
CA ASN A 13 10.99 -9.63 -7.89
C ASN A 13 9.48 -9.59 -8.22
N VAL A 14 8.92 -8.42 -8.49
CA VAL A 14 7.51 -8.22 -8.84
C VAL A 14 7.38 -7.30 -10.05
N SER A 15 6.53 -7.69 -11.00
CA SER A 15 6.11 -6.90 -12.17
C SER A 15 4.71 -6.29 -11.95
N PRO A 16 4.28 -5.28 -12.71
CA PRO A 16 2.91 -4.75 -12.64
C PRO A 16 1.84 -5.83 -12.85
N GLU A 17 2.07 -6.76 -13.78
CA GLU A 17 1.19 -7.89 -14.05
C GLU A 17 1.10 -8.82 -12.84
N SER A 18 2.25 -9.20 -12.26
CA SER A 18 2.28 -10.06 -11.07
C SER A 18 1.60 -9.41 -9.87
N ILE A 19 1.75 -8.09 -9.69
CA ILE A 19 1.09 -7.33 -8.63
C ILE A 19 -0.43 -7.43 -8.81
N LYS A 20 -0.93 -7.14 -10.02
CA LYS A 20 -2.35 -7.24 -10.33
C LYS A 20 -2.88 -8.65 -10.09
N THR A 21 -2.22 -9.67 -10.66
CA THR A 21 -2.64 -11.07 -10.50
C THR A 21 -2.68 -11.49 -9.04
N ASN A 22 -1.67 -11.13 -8.24
CA ASN A 22 -1.62 -11.50 -6.83
C ASN A 22 -2.69 -10.75 -6.01
N ILE A 23 -2.96 -9.48 -6.31
CA ILE A 23 -4.05 -8.74 -5.68
C ILE A 23 -5.39 -9.39 -6.00
N ASP A 24 -5.68 -9.65 -7.27
CA ASP A 24 -6.99 -10.13 -7.70
C ASP A 24 -7.25 -11.57 -7.22
N SER A 25 -6.25 -12.44 -7.34
CA SER A 25 -6.41 -13.88 -7.14
C SER A 25 -6.18 -14.34 -5.70
N HIS A 26 -5.42 -13.59 -4.90
CA HIS A 26 -4.95 -14.07 -3.60
C HIS A 26 -5.17 -13.09 -2.45
N LEU A 27 -4.87 -11.80 -2.62
CA LEU A 27 -4.92 -10.85 -1.51
C LEU A 27 -6.32 -10.26 -1.30
N SER A 28 -6.99 -9.82 -2.37
CA SER A 28 -8.33 -9.21 -2.28
C SER A 28 -9.37 -10.16 -1.68
N PRO A 29 -9.45 -11.45 -2.05
CA PRO A 29 -10.39 -12.39 -1.43
C PRO A 29 -10.23 -12.52 0.08
N LEU A 30 -9.04 -12.26 0.62
CA LEU A 30 -8.81 -12.29 2.06
C LEU A 30 -9.36 -11.04 2.77
N LEU A 31 -9.52 -9.92 2.07
CA LEU A 31 -9.95 -8.65 2.65
C LEU A 31 -11.44 -8.37 2.47
N VAL A 32 -12.07 -8.94 1.44
CA VAL A 32 -13.52 -8.76 1.21
C VAL A 32 -14.31 -9.25 2.43
N GLY A 33 -15.22 -8.41 2.92
CA GLY A 33 -16.03 -8.67 4.11
C GLY A 33 -15.31 -8.45 5.45
N GLN A 34 -14.04 -8.06 5.45
CA GLN A 34 -13.34 -7.64 6.67
C GLN A 34 -13.66 -6.18 7.02
N ASP A 35 -13.49 -5.83 8.30
CA ASP A 35 -13.60 -4.45 8.76
C ASP A 35 -12.45 -3.60 8.21
N ALA A 36 -12.78 -2.70 7.28
CA ALA A 36 -11.82 -1.81 6.64
C ALA A 36 -11.27 -0.70 7.56
N THR A 37 -11.79 -0.54 8.79
CA THR A 37 -11.28 0.42 9.77
C THR A 37 -10.10 -0.12 10.57
N ASN A 38 -9.93 -1.44 10.65
CA ASN A 38 -8.83 -2.09 11.36
C ASN A 38 -7.68 -2.45 10.40
N VAL A 39 -6.93 -1.43 9.98
CA VAL A 39 -5.81 -1.58 9.04
C VAL A 39 -4.77 -2.59 9.55
N ASN A 40 -4.43 -2.54 10.85
CA ASN A 40 -3.47 -3.47 11.45
C ASN A 40 -3.92 -4.94 11.30
N ALA A 41 -5.18 -5.25 11.61
CA ALA A 41 -5.69 -6.61 11.46
C ALA A 41 -5.72 -7.06 9.98
N ALA A 42 -6.08 -6.16 9.06
CA ALA A 42 -6.05 -6.44 7.62
C ALA A 42 -4.62 -6.78 7.16
N MET A 43 -3.62 -5.98 7.53
CA MET A 43 -2.23 -6.20 7.12
C MET A 43 -1.63 -7.46 7.75
N LEU A 44 -1.88 -7.72 9.04
CA LEU A 44 -1.46 -8.96 9.70
C LEU A 44 -2.08 -10.21 9.05
N ARG A 45 -3.34 -10.11 8.58
CA ARG A 45 -4.00 -11.19 7.84
C ARG A 45 -3.30 -11.47 6.51
N LEU A 46 -2.94 -10.43 5.76
CA LEU A 46 -2.19 -10.56 4.51
C LEU A 46 -0.78 -11.14 4.74
N ASP A 47 -0.09 -10.72 5.80
CA ASP A 47 1.25 -11.21 6.14
C ASP A 47 1.29 -12.67 6.56
N LYS A 48 0.22 -13.12 7.23
CA LYS A 48 0.07 -14.54 7.58
C LYS A 48 -0.19 -15.39 6.33
N ALA A 49 -0.96 -14.88 5.37
CA ALA A 49 -1.39 -15.65 4.20
C ALA A 49 -0.36 -15.68 3.06
N ALA A 50 0.38 -14.59 2.84
CA ALA A 50 1.30 -14.46 1.72
C ALA A 50 2.66 -13.90 2.18
N LYS A 51 3.75 -14.62 1.91
CA LYS A 51 5.11 -14.10 2.10
C LYS A 51 5.48 -13.12 0.99
N GLY A 52 6.29 -12.11 1.32
CA GLY A 52 6.69 -11.07 0.37
C GLY A 52 5.50 -10.24 -0.12
N ASN A 53 5.44 -9.98 -1.43
CA ASN A 53 4.40 -9.18 -2.09
C ASN A 53 4.27 -7.77 -1.50
N THR A 54 5.37 -7.18 -1.07
CA THR A 54 5.41 -5.89 -0.37
C THR A 54 4.83 -4.76 -1.22
N PHE A 55 5.05 -4.77 -2.54
CA PHE A 55 4.46 -3.78 -3.46
C PHE A 55 2.93 -3.85 -3.47
N ALA A 56 2.37 -5.05 -3.60
CA ALA A 56 0.93 -5.26 -3.58
C ALA A 56 0.32 -4.87 -2.22
N LYS A 57 0.96 -5.29 -1.12
CA LYS A 57 0.55 -4.96 0.24
C LYS A 57 0.61 -3.46 0.52
N SER A 58 1.66 -2.77 0.07
CA SER A 58 1.80 -1.32 0.20
C SER A 58 0.66 -0.58 -0.50
N GLY A 59 0.26 -1.01 -1.70
CA GLY A 59 -0.87 -0.41 -2.42
C GLY A 59 -2.21 -0.61 -1.69
N LEU A 60 -2.41 -1.81 -1.12
CA LEU A 60 -3.60 -2.13 -0.33
C LEU A 60 -3.65 -1.34 0.99
N GLU A 61 -2.55 -1.28 1.74
CA GLU A 61 -2.46 -0.50 2.98
C GLU A 61 -2.70 0.99 2.72
N SER A 62 -2.09 1.53 1.67
CA SER A 62 -2.30 2.93 1.26
C SER A 62 -3.76 3.21 0.92
N ALA A 63 -4.47 2.25 0.31
CA ALA A 63 -5.90 2.38 0.03
C ALA A 63 -6.75 2.33 1.31
N LEU A 64 -6.40 1.45 2.26
CA LEU A 64 -7.09 1.35 3.55
C LEU A 64 -6.89 2.62 4.40
N LEU A 65 -5.68 3.15 4.45
CA LEU A 65 -5.36 4.40 5.16
C LEU A 65 -6.04 5.61 4.53
N ASP A 66 -6.06 5.72 3.20
CA ASP A 66 -6.80 6.78 2.49
C ASP A 66 -8.29 6.71 2.81
N ALA A 67 -8.89 5.52 2.74
CA ALA A 67 -10.30 5.33 3.09
C ALA A 67 -10.58 5.65 4.57
N GLN A 68 -9.69 5.27 5.49
CA GLN A 68 -9.82 5.58 6.91
C GLN A 68 -9.71 7.09 7.17
N GLY A 69 -8.78 7.76 6.49
CA GLY A 69 -8.61 9.22 6.59
C GLY A 69 -9.87 9.94 6.14
N LYS A 70 -10.41 9.56 4.99
CA LYS A 70 -11.69 10.08 4.48
C LYS A 70 -12.85 9.83 5.44
N ARG A 71 -12.95 8.64 6.04
CA ARG A 71 -14.00 8.32 7.04
C ARG A 71 -13.92 9.20 8.28
N LEU A 72 -12.71 9.50 8.75
CA LEU A 72 -12.49 10.31 9.96
C LEU A 72 -12.39 11.81 9.68
N GLY A 73 -12.38 12.23 8.41
CA GLY A 73 -12.13 13.63 8.04
C GLY A 73 -10.70 14.09 8.35
N LEU A 74 -9.74 13.17 8.41
CA LEU A 74 -8.35 13.44 8.77
C LEU A 74 -7.42 13.13 7.58
N PRO A 75 -6.34 13.91 7.39
CA PRO A 75 -5.29 13.50 6.47
C PRO A 75 -4.52 12.31 7.06
N VAL A 76 -3.96 11.46 6.19
CA VAL A 76 -3.25 10.23 6.61
C VAL A 76 -2.10 10.52 7.58
N SER A 77 -1.46 11.70 7.50
CA SER A 77 -0.43 12.12 8.45
C SER A 77 -0.91 12.09 9.91
N GLU A 78 -2.17 12.44 10.17
CA GLU A 78 -2.74 12.42 11.53
C GLU A 78 -3.05 10.99 11.99
N LEU A 79 -3.43 10.10 11.06
CA LEU A 79 -3.59 8.69 11.38
C LEU A 79 -2.27 8.04 11.79
N LEU A 80 -1.15 8.53 11.24
CA LEU A 80 0.20 8.04 11.49
C LEU A 80 0.89 8.73 12.69
N GLY A 81 0.16 9.51 13.49
CA GLY A 81 0.67 10.12 14.72
C GLY A 81 0.85 11.64 14.67
N GLY A 82 0.49 12.29 13.57
CA GLY A 82 0.51 13.74 13.43
C GLY A 82 1.73 14.25 12.66
N ARG A 83 1.51 15.19 11.75
CA ARG A 83 2.61 15.84 11.02
C ARG A 83 3.43 16.76 11.94
N VAL A 84 4.73 16.87 11.66
CA VAL A 84 5.64 17.83 12.32
C VAL A 84 6.23 18.87 11.35
N ARG A 85 5.80 18.83 10.08
CA ARG A 85 6.14 19.76 8.99
C ARG A 85 5.08 19.68 7.90
N ASP A 86 4.91 20.76 7.14
CA ASP A 86 3.93 20.84 6.04
C ASP A 86 4.55 20.69 4.63
N SER A 87 5.88 20.62 4.54
CA SER A 87 6.61 20.45 3.28
C SER A 87 7.76 19.45 3.43
N LEU A 88 8.18 18.89 2.29
CA LEU A 88 9.36 18.03 2.14
C LEU A 88 10.22 18.59 1.00
N GLU A 89 11.53 18.60 1.18
CA GLU A 89 12.46 18.92 0.10
C GLU A 89 12.48 17.78 -0.94
N VAL A 90 12.47 18.14 -2.23
CA VAL A 90 12.39 17.17 -3.34
C VAL A 90 13.64 17.28 -4.20
N ALA A 91 14.43 16.21 -4.23
CA ALA A 91 15.63 16.11 -5.07
C ALA A 91 15.27 15.83 -6.54
N TRP A 92 16.20 16.16 -7.45
CA TRP A 92 16.05 15.91 -8.89
C TRP A 92 17.19 15.02 -9.41
N THR A 93 16.83 13.85 -9.95
CA THR A 93 17.81 12.92 -10.54
C THR A 93 18.14 13.33 -11.97
N LEU A 94 19.42 13.55 -12.27
CA LEU A 94 19.91 13.71 -13.63
C LEU A 94 20.21 12.32 -14.20
N ALA A 95 19.34 11.82 -15.08
CA ALA A 95 19.53 10.55 -15.78
C ALA A 95 20.07 10.78 -17.20
N SER A 96 21.11 10.03 -17.59
CA SER A 96 21.73 10.02 -18.93
C SER A 96 21.24 8.84 -19.76
#